data_AF-A0A067H1B7-F1
#
_entry.id   AF-A0A067H1B7-F1
#
_cell.length_a   1.000
_cell.length_b   1.000
_cell.length_c   1.000
_cell.angle_alpha   90.00
_cell.angle_beta   90.00
_cell.angle_gamma   90.00
#
_symmetry.space_group_name_H-M   'P 1'
#
loop_
_entity.id
_entity.type
_entity.pdbx_description
1 polymer ?
#
loop_
_entity_poly.entity_id
_entity_poly.type
_entity_poly.pdbx_seq_one_letter_code
_entity_poly.pdbx_strand_id
1 'polypeptide(L)'
;MRMMKEEIEEQTREEELLSFPQTQQQSKLVVVGYALTSKKTKSFLQPKLEGLARNKGILFVAIDQNRPLSDQGPFDIVLHKLTGKEWRQILEEYRQTHPEVTVLDPPYAIQHLHNRQSMLQCVADMNLSNSYGKVDVPRQLVIERDASSIPDVVLKAGLTLPLVAKPLVADGSAKSHELSLAYDQYSLKKLEPPLVLQEFVNHGMQMAFGYLADIHYIIFILL
;
A
#
# COMPACT_ATOMS: atom_id res chain seq x y z
N MET A 1 4.45 -43.81 -11.59
CA MET A 1 3.40 -43.71 -12.64
C MET A 1 2.06 -43.18 -12.12
N ARG A 2 1.69 -43.35 -10.83
CA ARG A 2 0.47 -42.76 -10.23
C ARG A 2 0.56 -41.25 -9.99
N MET A 3 1.64 -40.76 -9.39
CA MET A 3 1.86 -39.31 -9.15
C MET A 3 1.78 -38.46 -10.42
N MET A 4 2.31 -38.97 -11.54
CA MET A 4 2.35 -38.24 -12.81
C MET A 4 0.96 -38.14 -13.47
N LYS A 5 -0.01 -38.97 -13.08
CA LYS A 5 -1.41 -38.85 -13.54
C LYS A 5 -2.21 -37.87 -12.70
N GLU A 6 -1.96 -37.81 -11.40
CA GLU A 6 -2.61 -36.87 -10.48
C GLU A 6 -2.22 -35.41 -10.81
N GLU A 7 -0.96 -35.13 -11.14
CA GLU A 7 -0.51 -33.80 -11.57
C GLU A 7 -1.16 -33.35 -12.90
N ILE A 8 -1.36 -34.29 -13.83
CA ILE A 8 -2.00 -34.01 -15.13
C ILE A 8 -3.51 -33.77 -14.93
N GLU A 9 -4.19 -34.58 -14.12
CA GLU A 9 -5.61 -34.38 -13.83
C GLU A 9 -5.88 -33.08 -13.06
N GLU A 10 -4.99 -32.66 -12.16
CA GLU A 10 -5.10 -31.40 -11.42
C GLU A 10 -4.86 -30.18 -12.33
N GLN A 11 -3.87 -30.24 -13.22
CA GLN A 11 -3.67 -29.23 -14.29
C GLN A 11 -4.87 -29.13 -15.23
N THR A 12 -5.47 -30.26 -15.61
CA THR A 12 -6.61 -30.29 -16.53
C THR A 12 -7.87 -29.70 -15.88
N ARG A 13 -8.06 -29.92 -14.57
CA ARG A 13 -9.16 -29.30 -13.81
C ARG A 13 -8.96 -27.79 -13.58
N GLU A 14 -7.73 -27.34 -13.35
CA GLU A 14 -7.42 -25.90 -13.27
C GLU A 14 -7.68 -25.19 -14.61
N GLU A 15 -7.36 -25.83 -15.74
CA GLU A 15 -7.64 -25.29 -17.08
C GLU A 15 -9.15 -25.25 -17.40
N GLU A 16 -9.93 -26.25 -16.99
CA GLU A 16 -11.39 -26.26 -17.17
C GLU A 16 -12.11 -25.21 -16.30
N LEU A 17 -11.67 -25.00 -15.05
CA LEU A 17 -12.23 -23.97 -14.13
C LEU A 17 -11.96 -22.53 -14.57
N LEU A 18 -10.98 -22.30 -15.47
CA LEU A 18 -10.64 -20.99 -16.01
C LEU A 18 -11.32 -20.66 -17.35
N SER A 19 -12.10 -21.60 -17.89
CA SER A 19 -12.81 -21.42 -19.17
C SER A 19 -14.14 -20.67 -18.97
N PHE A 20 -14.06 -19.35 -18.83
CA PHE A 20 -15.26 -18.49 -18.86
C PHE A 20 -15.79 -18.37 -20.29
N PRO A 21 -17.13 -18.45 -20.51
CA PRO A 21 -17.71 -18.34 -21.84
C PRO A 21 -17.38 -16.98 -22.48
N GLN A 22 -16.70 -17.02 -23.62
CA GLN A 22 -16.33 -15.83 -24.38
C GLN A 22 -17.51 -15.35 -25.23
N THR A 23 -18.29 -14.39 -24.73
CA THR A 23 -19.03 -13.49 -25.62
C THR A 23 -18.04 -12.53 -26.29
N GLN A 24 -17.99 -12.57 -27.62
CA GLN A 24 -17.20 -11.65 -28.45
C GLN A 24 -17.75 -10.22 -28.35
N GLN A 25 -17.39 -9.52 -27.28
CA GLN A 25 -17.42 -8.08 -27.23
C GLN A 25 -16.02 -7.61 -27.64
N GLN A 26 -15.94 -6.77 -28.67
CA GLN A 26 -14.69 -6.19 -29.15
C GLN A 26 -14.12 -5.30 -28.04
N SER A 27 -13.33 -5.88 -27.13
CA SER A 27 -12.82 -5.18 -25.96
C SER A 27 -11.80 -4.14 -26.42
N LYS A 28 -12.08 -2.86 -26.13
CA LYS A 28 -11.12 -1.77 -26.32
C LYS A 28 -9.84 -2.16 -25.58
N LEU A 29 -8.70 -2.10 -26.27
CA LEU A 29 -7.39 -2.31 -25.66
C LEU A 29 -7.15 -1.19 -24.63
N VAL A 30 -6.80 -1.57 -23.40
CA VAL A 30 -6.43 -0.66 -22.31
C VAL A 30 -4.91 -0.68 -22.17
N VAL A 31 -4.27 0.48 -22.31
CA VAL A 31 -2.81 0.62 -22.17
C VAL A 31 -2.47 1.18 -20.79
N VAL A 32 -1.72 0.41 -20.02
CA VAL A 32 -1.24 0.76 -18.67
C VAL A 32 0.25 1.07 -18.73
N GLY A 33 0.60 2.35 -18.71
CA GLY A 33 1.98 2.78 -18.49
C GLY A 33 2.37 2.53 -17.05
N TYR A 34 3.47 1.80 -16.78
CA TYR A 34 3.90 1.51 -15.42
C TYR A 34 5.28 2.05 -15.08
N ALA A 35 5.37 2.66 -13.89
CA ALA A 35 6.60 3.14 -13.27
C ALA A 35 6.72 2.54 -11.87
N LEU A 36 7.32 1.35 -11.79
CA LEU A 36 7.44 0.56 -10.56
C LEU A 36 8.90 0.40 -10.16
N THR A 37 9.17 0.19 -8.87
CA THR A 37 10.52 -0.20 -8.42
C THR A 37 10.88 -1.58 -8.96
N SER A 38 12.17 -1.86 -9.16
CA SER A 38 12.62 -3.17 -9.66
C SER A 38 12.12 -4.34 -8.82
N LYS A 39 12.00 -4.16 -7.50
CA LYS A 39 11.42 -5.16 -6.59
C LYS A 39 9.95 -5.40 -6.92
N LYS A 40 9.16 -4.34 -7.13
CA LYS A 40 7.73 -4.44 -7.44
C LYS A 40 7.47 -4.97 -8.83
N THR A 41 8.20 -4.54 -9.85
CA THR A 41 8.12 -5.14 -11.19
C THR A 41 8.33 -6.64 -11.10
N LYS A 42 9.40 -7.08 -10.43
CA LYS A 42 9.70 -8.50 -10.24
C LYS A 42 8.63 -9.22 -9.41
N SER A 43 8.02 -8.63 -8.39
CA SER A 43 7.03 -9.35 -7.57
C SER A 43 5.61 -9.31 -8.14
N PHE A 44 5.26 -8.26 -8.89
CA PHE A 44 3.90 -7.94 -9.32
C PHE A 44 3.66 -8.30 -10.78
N LEU A 45 4.53 -7.87 -11.69
CA LEU A 45 4.41 -8.13 -13.14
C LEU A 45 5.01 -9.49 -13.49
N GLN A 46 4.45 -10.52 -12.87
CA GLN A 46 4.79 -11.92 -13.16
C GLN A 46 4.14 -12.36 -14.48
N PRO A 47 4.76 -13.30 -15.23
CA PRO A 47 4.24 -13.74 -16.54
C PRO A 47 2.78 -14.19 -16.52
N LYS A 48 2.33 -14.81 -15.41
CA LYS A 48 0.93 -15.23 -15.22
C LYS A 48 -0.03 -14.03 -15.23
N LEU A 49 0.30 -12.93 -14.56
CA LEU A 49 -0.53 -11.72 -14.55
C LEU A 49 -0.55 -11.08 -15.93
N GLU A 50 0.61 -10.96 -16.59
CA GLU A 50 0.71 -10.37 -17.92
C GLU A 50 -0.10 -11.16 -18.96
N GLY A 51 -0.08 -12.49 -18.89
CA GLY A 51 -0.90 -13.35 -19.75
C GLY A 51 -2.40 -13.14 -19.51
N LEU A 52 -2.84 -13.11 -18.25
CA LEU A 52 -4.24 -12.85 -17.90
C LEU A 52 -4.68 -11.44 -18.34
N ALA A 53 -3.84 -10.44 -18.13
CA ALA A 53 -4.10 -9.06 -18.54
C ALA A 53 -4.26 -8.95 -20.06
N ARG A 54 -3.35 -9.55 -20.82
CA ARG A 54 -3.41 -9.57 -22.30
C ARG A 54 -4.70 -10.23 -22.80
N ASN A 55 -5.11 -11.35 -22.19
CA ASN A 55 -6.36 -12.04 -22.52
C ASN A 55 -7.62 -11.20 -22.21
N LYS A 56 -7.49 -10.18 -21.35
CA LYS A 56 -8.54 -9.19 -21.03
C LYS A 56 -8.41 -7.90 -21.83
N GLY A 57 -7.47 -7.82 -22.78
CA GLY A 57 -7.24 -6.61 -23.57
C GLY A 57 -6.49 -5.52 -22.79
N ILE A 58 -5.66 -5.89 -21.81
CA ILE A 58 -4.82 -4.96 -21.05
C ILE A 58 -3.36 -5.15 -21.45
N LEU A 59 -2.69 -4.06 -21.80
CA LEU A 59 -1.28 -4.02 -22.17
C LEU A 59 -0.49 -3.19 -21.16
N PHE A 60 0.50 -3.81 -20.51
CA PHE A 60 1.44 -3.10 -19.65
C PHE A 60 2.64 -2.61 -20.46
N VAL A 61 2.98 -1.33 -20.31
CA VAL A 61 4.11 -0.68 -20.99
C VAL A 61 5.00 -0.02 -19.94
N ALA A 62 6.28 -0.37 -19.91
CA ALA A 62 7.22 0.27 -18.97
C ALA A 62 7.42 1.74 -19.36
N ILE A 63 7.29 2.64 -18.39
CA ILE A 63 7.61 4.06 -18.56
C ILE A 63 9.12 4.24 -18.42
N ASP A 64 9.73 4.85 -19.44
CA ASP A 64 11.11 5.30 -19.42
C ASP A 64 11.23 6.62 -18.67
N GLN A 65 11.90 6.59 -17.52
CA GLN A 65 12.11 7.77 -16.66
C GLN A 65 13.09 8.78 -17.26
N ASN A 66 13.82 8.42 -18.33
CA ASN A 66 14.76 9.32 -19.00
C ASN A 66 14.11 10.13 -20.12
N ARG A 67 12.82 9.93 -20.37
CA ARG A 67 12.05 10.62 -21.41
C ARG A 67 10.84 11.32 -20.80
N PRO A 68 10.36 12.43 -21.38
CA PRO A 68 9.13 13.07 -20.94
C PRO A 68 7.95 12.09 -20.96
N LEU A 69 7.09 12.12 -19.94
CA LEU A 69 5.93 11.22 -19.83
C LEU A 69 4.89 11.48 -20.93
N SER A 70 4.75 12.75 -21.35
CA SER A 70 3.90 13.18 -22.47
C SER A 70 4.18 12.44 -23.77
N ASP A 71 5.43 12.02 -23.98
CA ASP A 71 5.90 11.50 -25.27
C ASP A 71 5.84 9.96 -25.35
N GLN A 72 5.28 9.32 -24.33
CA GLN A 72 5.27 7.86 -24.17
C GLN A 72 3.86 7.25 -24.28
N GLY A 73 2.83 8.11 -24.31
CA GLY A 73 1.44 7.70 -24.48
C GLY A 73 1.08 7.37 -25.94
N PRO A 74 -0.22 7.12 -26.21
CA PRO A 74 -1.33 7.28 -25.28
C PRO A 74 -1.38 6.16 -24.22
N PHE A 75 -1.62 6.54 -22.97
CA PHE A 75 -1.96 5.63 -21.88
C PHE A 75 -3.43 5.82 -21.51
N ASP A 76 -4.12 4.76 -21.12
CA ASP A 76 -5.41 4.89 -20.42
C ASP A 76 -5.18 5.02 -18.90
N ILE A 77 -4.12 4.37 -18.39
CA ILE A 77 -3.76 4.34 -16.97
C ILE A 77 -2.25 4.53 -16.80
N VAL A 78 -1.84 5.31 -15.80
CA VAL A 78 -0.46 5.35 -15.29
C VAL A 78 -0.43 4.69 -13.91
N LEU A 79 0.17 3.50 -13.82
CA LEU A 79 0.38 2.76 -12.57
C LEU A 79 1.77 3.08 -12.02
N HIS A 80 1.88 3.59 -10.80
CA HIS A 80 3.20 3.95 -10.26
C HIS A 80 3.41 3.59 -8.80
N LYS A 81 4.68 3.39 -8.44
CA LYS A 81 5.15 3.18 -7.06
C LYS A 81 6.50 3.87 -6.79
N LEU A 82 6.94 4.75 -7.70
CA LEU A 82 8.13 5.55 -7.47
C LEU A 82 7.82 6.67 -6.48
N THR A 83 8.83 7.08 -5.73
CA THR A 83 8.74 8.14 -4.72
C THR A 83 9.73 9.25 -5.05
N GLY A 84 9.54 10.43 -4.46
CA GLY A 84 10.40 11.60 -4.69
C GLY A 84 9.61 12.83 -5.14
N LYS A 85 10.17 14.02 -4.91
CA LYS A 85 9.52 15.30 -5.27
C LYS A 85 9.42 15.47 -6.79
N GLU A 86 10.48 15.10 -7.51
CA GLU A 86 10.56 15.22 -8.98
C GLU A 86 9.51 14.34 -9.67
N TRP A 87 9.48 13.04 -9.35
CA TRP A 87 8.49 12.12 -9.91
C TRP A 87 7.05 12.57 -9.63
N ARG A 88 6.79 13.07 -8.42
CA ARG A 88 5.49 13.63 -8.04
C ARG A 88 5.10 14.81 -8.92
N GLN A 89 6.02 15.72 -9.17
CA GLN A 89 5.79 16.89 -10.02
C GLN A 89 5.47 16.46 -11.45
N ILE A 90 6.23 15.52 -12.02
CA ILE A 90 5.97 14.94 -13.35
C ILE A 90 4.54 14.40 -13.44
N LEU A 91 4.09 13.65 -12.42
CA LEU A 91 2.74 13.09 -12.42
C LEU A 91 1.65 14.18 -12.31
N GLU A 92 1.83 15.20 -11.47
CA GLU A 92 0.81 16.25 -11.37
C GLU A 92 0.71 17.09 -12.65
N GLU A 93 1.85 17.40 -13.30
CA GLU A 93 1.87 18.08 -14.60
C GLU A 93 1.21 17.23 -15.70
N TYR A 94 1.50 15.92 -15.73
CA TYR A 94 0.89 15.00 -16.68
C TYR A 94 -0.63 14.91 -16.51
N ARG A 95 -1.13 14.87 -15.27
CA ARG A 95 -2.57 14.85 -14.98
C ARG A 95 -3.30 16.11 -15.40
N GLN A 96 -2.65 17.27 -15.30
CA GLN A 96 -3.24 18.54 -15.73
C GLN A 96 -3.40 18.61 -17.25
N THR A 97 -2.45 18.00 -17.98
CA THR A 97 -2.43 18.02 -19.44
C THR A 97 -3.19 16.83 -20.07
N HIS A 98 -3.40 15.75 -19.31
CA HIS A 98 -4.07 14.52 -19.75
C HIS A 98 -5.14 14.08 -18.72
N PRO A 99 -6.22 14.86 -18.55
CA PRO A 99 -7.28 14.56 -17.58
C PRO A 99 -8.05 13.25 -17.87
N GLU A 100 -7.96 12.74 -19.10
CA GLU A 100 -8.51 11.45 -19.52
C GLU A 100 -7.73 10.25 -18.98
N VAL A 101 -6.49 10.45 -18.53
CA VAL A 101 -5.61 9.37 -18.06
C VAL A 101 -5.75 9.19 -16.56
N THR A 102 -6.01 7.94 -16.14
CA THR A 102 -6.11 7.62 -14.71
C THR A 102 -4.73 7.37 -14.11
N VAL A 103 -4.28 8.22 -13.19
CA VAL A 103 -3.03 8.00 -12.43
C VAL A 103 -3.33 7.26 -11.14
N LEU A 104 -2.76 6.07 -10.99
CA LEU A 104 -2.98 5.17 -9.85
C LEU A 104 -1.70 5.01 -9.02
N ASP A 105 -1.63 5.49 -7.77
CA ASP A 105 -2.62 6.32 -7.07
C ASP A 105 -2.36 7.81 -7.30
N PRO A 106 -3.36 8.71 -7.21
CA PRO A 106 -3.13 10.14 -7.32
C PRO A 106 -2.06 10.63 -6.32
N PRO A 107 -1.13 11.52 -6.71
CA PRO A 107 -0.02 11.88 -5.82
C PRO A 107 -0.47 12.55 -4.51
N TYR A 108 -1.55 13.33 -4.53
CA TYR A 108 -2.16 13.89 -3.31
C TYR A 108 -2.64 12.81 -2.34
N ALA A 109 -3.23 11.70 -2.83
CA ALA A 109 -3.75 10.62 -2.00
C ALA A 109 -2.61 9.87 -1.30
N ILE A 110 -1.51 9.63 -2.01
CA ILE A 110 -0.30 8.99 -1.47
C ILE A 110 0.33 9.85 -0.37
N GLN A 111 0.29 11.18 -0.49
CA GLN A 111 0.89 12.08 0.49
C GLN A 111 0.31 11.88 1.90
N HIS A 112 -0.97 11.54 2.03
CA HIS A 112 -1.61 11.26 3.31
C HIS A 112 -1.08 9.98 3.98
N LEU A 113 -0.45 9.07 3.23
CA LEU A 113 0.08 7.80 3.75
C LEU A 113 1.51 7.93 4.30
N HIS A 114 2.24 9.01 3.98
CA HIS A 114 3.61 9.21 4.44
C HIS A 114 3.73 9.65 5.91
N ASN A 115 2.62 10.07 6.52
CA ASN A 115 2.56 10.45 7.92
C ASN A 115 1.61 9.50 8.67
N ARG A 116 2.13 8.83 9.71
CA ARG A 116 1.39 7.83 10.50
C ARG A 116 0.16 8.42 11.19
N GLN A 117 0.18 9.71 11.54
CA GLN A 117 -0.97 10.40 12.13
C GLN A 117 -2.07 10.63 11.10
N SER A 118 -1.75 11.18 9.92
CA SER A 118 -2.77 11.42 8.89
C SER A 118 -3.37 10.11 8.37
N MET A 119 -2.56 9.05 8.22
CA MET A 119 -3.03 7.73 7.80
C MET A 119 -4.09 7.16 8.74
N LEU A 120 -3.87 7.25 10.06
CA LEU A 120 -4.80 6.70 11.05
C LEU A 120 -5.99 7.63 11.33
N GLN A 121 -5.82 8.93 11.14
CA GLN A 121 -6.94 9.88 11.19
C GLN A 121 -8.00 9.53 10.14
N CYS A 122 -7.60 9.18 8.92
CA CYS A 122 -8.55 8.72 7.90
C CYS A 122 -9.40 7.52 8.36
N VAL A 123 -8.82 6.61 9.16
CA VAL A 123 -9.56 5.46 9.71
C VAL A 123 -10.52 5.89 10.81
N ALA A 124 -10.11 6.81 11.68
CA ALA A 124 -10.97 7.36 12.72
C ALA A 124 -12.15 8.16 12.15
N ASP A 125 -11.95 8.85 11.02
CA ASP A 125 -12.97 9.65 10.35
C ASP A 125 -13.98 8.78 9.57
N MET A 126 -13.63 7.53 9.24
CA MET A 126 -14.56 6.58 8.65
C MET A 126 -15.60 6.15 9.68
N ASN A 127 -16.84 6.64 9.53
CA ASN A 127 -17.95 6.23 10.37
C ASN A 127 -18.39 4.79 10.04
N LEU A 128 -17.69 3.81 10.60
CA LEU A 128 -17.94 2.37 10.41
C LEU A 128 -18.95 1.80 11.41
N SER A 129 -19.76 2.66 12.05
CA SER A 129 -20.76 2.26 13.07
C SER A 129 -21.78 1.23 12.57
N ASN A 130 -22.03 1.15 11.26
CA ASN A 130 -22.93 0.18 10.62
C ASN A 130 -22.23 -1.09 10.10
N SER A 131 -20.96 -1.32 10.45
CA SER A 131 -20.26 -2.54 10.05
C SER A 131 -20.64 -3.73 10.95
N TYR A 132 -20.49 -4.96 10.46
CA TYR A 132 -20.78 -6.20 11.19
C TYR A 132 -19.82 -6.48 12.37
N GLY A 133 -19.21 -5.46 12.96
CA GLY A 133 -18.23 -5.55 14.04
C GLY A 133 -17.78 -4.19 14.56
N LYS A 134 -16.92 -4.20 15.58
CA LYS A 134 -16.27 -2.99 16.10
C LYS A 134 -14.97 -2.75 15.33
N VAL A 135 -14.87 -1.62 14.65
CA VAL A 135 -13.61 -1.11 14.08
C VAL A 135 -13.14 0.03 14.96
N ASP A 136 -11.89 -0.05 15.42
CA ASP A 136 -11.29 0.94 16.30
C ASP A 136 -9.78 1.02 16.04
N VAL A 137 -9.17 2.16 16.34
CA VAL A 137 -7.73 2.35 16.24
C VAL A 137 -7.15 2.38 17.65
N PRO A 138 -6.14 1.56 17.98
CA PRO A 138 -5.54 1.60 19.31
C PRO A 138 -5.01 3.01 19.63
N ARG A 139 -5.23 3.46 20.87
CA ARG A 139 -4.87 4.82 21.29
C ARG A 139 -3.39 5.05 21.10
N GLN A 140 -3.05 6.27 20.71
CA GLN A 140 -1.69 6.62 20.34
C GLN A 140 -1.37 8.09 20.61
N LEU A 141 -0.08 8.39 20.66
CA LEU A 141 0.49 9.70 20.95
C LEU A 141 1.71 9.94 20.07
N VAL A 142 1.79 11.12 19.47
CA VAL A 142 2.97 11.55 18.69
C VAL A 142 3.94 12.27 19.63
N ILE A 143 5.22 11.88 19.57
CA ILE A 143 6.32 12.57 20.22
C ILE A 143 7.24 13.10 19.13
N GLU A 144 7.32 14.43 18.99
CA GLU A 144 8.09 15.03 17.90
C GLU A 144 9.56 15.26 18.23
N ARG A 145 9.88 15.66 19.48
CA ARG A 145 11.21 16.19 19.81
C ARG A 145 11.76 15.73 21.15
N ASP A 146 11.08 16.03 22.24
CA ASP A 146 11.65 15.89 23.58
C ASP A 146 11.53 14.45 24.12
N ALA A 147 12.66 13.73 24.09
CA ALA A 147 12.74 12.38 24.63
C ALA A 147 12.58 12.32 26.16
N SER A 148 12.98 13.39 26.86
CA SER A 148 13.03 13.39 28.32
C SER A 148 11.66 13.44 28.98
N SER A 149 10.67 14.04 28.30
CA SER A 149 9.29 14.16 28.78
C SER A 149 8.38 12.99 28.36
N ILE A 150 8.87 12.00 27.59
CA ILE A 150 8.06 10.88 27.12
C ILE A 150 7.26 10.21 28.25
N PRO A 151 7.86 9.84 29.41
CA PRO A 151 7.12 9.24 30.52
C PRO A 151 5.93 10.10 31.01
N ASP A 152 6.17 11.40 31.20
CA ASP A 152 5.17 12.33 31.74
C ASP A 152 4.05 12.58 30.75
N VAL A 153 4.37 12.73 29.46
CA VAL A 153 3.36 12.94 28.41
C VAL A 153 2.54 11.67 28.21
N VAL A 154 3.14 10.48 28.28
CA VAL A 154 2.42 9.19 28.25
C VAL A 154 1.43 9.08 29.41
N LEU A 155 1.88 9.39 30.64
CA LEU A 155 1.03 9.38 31.82
C LEU A 155 -0.12 10.38 31.71
N LYS A 156 0.17 11.60 31.26
CA LYS A 156 -0.83 12.67 31.07
C LYS A 156 -1.84 12.31 29.97
N ALA A 157 -1.39 11.63 28.91
CA ALA A 157 -2.27 11.11 27.86
C ALA A 157 -3.08 9.88 28.32
N GLY A 158 -2.74 9.29 29.48
CA GLY A 158 -3.40 8.12 30.04
C GLY A 158 -3.24 6.87 29.18
N LEU A 159 -2.13 6.73 28.45
CA LEU A 159 -1.83 5.51 27.70
C LEU A 159 -1.31 4.42 28.64
N THR A 160 -1.70 3.17 28.40
CA THR A 160 -1.29 2.03 29.22
C THR A 160 -0.16 1.22 28.58
N LEU A 161 0.85 0.85 29.37
CA LEU A 161 1.91 -0.06 28.93
C LEU A 161 1.37 -1.50 28.76
N PRO A 162 1.95 -2.30 27.85
CA PRO A 162 3.08 -1.96 26.99
C PRO A 162 2.69 -1.11 25.77
N LEU A 163 3.62 -0.28 25.29
CA LEU A 163 3.44 0.59 24.13
C LEU A 163 4.38 0.19 22.99
N VAL A 164 3.86 0.15 21.77
CA VAL A 164 4.65 0.00 20.55
C VAL A 164 5.12 1.39 20.12
N ALA A 165 6.43 1.58 20.07
CA ALA A 165 7.08 2.77 19.53
C ALA A 165 7.43 2.56 18.05
N LYS A 166 7.00 3.50 17.22
CA LYS A 166 7.20 3.47 15.76
C LYS A 166 7.77 4.83 15.30
N PRO A 167 8.83 4.91 14.49
CA PRO A 167 9.34 6.16 13.92
C PRO A 167 8.22 7.01 13.28
N LEU A 168 8.22 8.33 13.39
CA LEU A 168 7.08 9.10 12.85
C LEU A 168 7.02 9.02 11.31
N VAL A 169 8.18 8.92 10.68
CA VAL A 169 8.33 8.83 9.23
C VAL A 169 8.08 7.40 8.74
N ALA A 170 7.17 7.25 7.78
CA ALA A 170 6.89 6.00 7.06
C ALA A 170 7.26 6.16 5.57
N ASP A 171 8.56 6.22 5.30
CA ASP A 171 9.11 6.45 3.96
C ASP A 171 9.66 5.18 3.28
N GLY A 172 9.62 4.03 3.96
CA GLY A 172 10.11 2.75 3.45
C GLY A 172 11.64 2.57 3.58
N SER A 173 12.33 3.46 4.30
CA SER A 173 13.72 3.26 4.69
C SER A 173 13.84 2.17 5.77
N ALA A 174 15.02 1.54 5.90
CA ALA A 174 15.26 0.55 6.96
C ALA A 174 14.94 1.10 8.37
N LYS A 175 15.28 2.37 8.61
CA LYS A 175 14.98 3.08 9.85
C LYS A 175 13.48 3.24 10.10
N SER A 176 12.66 3.41 9.07
CA SER A 176 11.18 3.53 9.22
C SER A 176 10.49 2.25 9.71
N HIS A 177 11.19 1.11 9.63
CA HIS A 177 10.73 -0.22 10.05
C HIS A 177 11.25 -0.64 11.44
N GLU A 178 12.09 0.17 12.10
CA GLU A 178 12.54 -0.12 13.46
C GLU A 178 11.36 0.06 14.43
N LEU A 179 10.92 -1.02 15.05
CA LEU A 179 9.82 -1.04 16.01
C LEU A 179 10.36 -1.48 17.37
N SER A 180 9.97 -0.76 18.41
CA SER A 180 10.37 -1.07 19.79
C SER A 180 9.14 -1.24 20.67
N LEU A 181 9.22 -2.14 21.65
CA LEU A 181 8.19 -2.32 22.66
C LEU A 181 8.67 -1.73 23.99
N ALA A 182 7.99 -0.69 24.48
CA ALA A 182 8.21 -0.15 25.81
C ALA A 182 7.27 -0.85 26.79
N TYR A 183 7.82 -1.63 27.71
CA TYR A 183 7.05 -2.41 28.70
C TYR A 183 7.06 -1.78 30.10
N ASP A 184 7.94 -0.80 30.35
CA ASP A 184 8.03 -0.06 31.61
C ASP A 184 8.42 1.42 31.38
N GLN A 185 8.38 2.20 32.46
CA GLN A 185 8.75 3.62 32.45
C GLN A 185 10.22 3.86 32.10
N TYR A 186 11.11 2.90 32.37
CA TYR A 186 12.53 3.01 32.07
C TYR A 186 12.80 2.86 30.57
N SER A 187 12.06 1.96 29.92
CA SER A 187 12.10 1.73 28.47
C SER A 187 11.66 2.95 27.69
N LEU A 188 10.66 3.70 28.20
CA LEU A 188 10.22 4.96 27.58
C LEU A 188 11.34 6.02 27.50
N LYS A 189 12.24 6.06 28.48
CA LYS A 189 13.37 7.02 28.51
C LYS A 189 14.45 6.74 27.47
N LYS A 190 14.44 5.55 26.85
CA LYS A 190 15.41 5.14 25.84
C LYS A 190 14.94 5.41 24.41
N LEU A 191 13.71 5.88 24.25
CA LEU A 191 13.12 6.09 22.94
C LEU A 191 13.60 7.43 22.35
N GLU A 192 13.83 7.43 21.04
CA GLU A 192 14.32 8.60 20.30
C GLU A 192 13.24 9.13 19.36
N PRO A 193 12.69 10.34 19.60
CA PRO A 193 11.80 11.03 18.68
C PRO A 193 12.47 11.37 17.33
N PRO A 194 11.71 11.59 16.24
CA PRO A 194 10.24 11.63 16.20
C PRO A 194 9.63 10.23 16.10
N LEU A 195 8.61 9.96 16.91
CA LEU A 195 7.95 8.66 16.97
C LEU A 195 6.45 8.76 17.31
N VAL A 196 5.74 7.66 17.09
CA VAL A 196 4.39 7.40 17.55
C VAL A 196 4.46 6.30 18.61
N LEU A 197 3.87 6.55 19.77
CA LEU A 197 3.58 5.54 20.78
C LEU A 197 2.15 5.07 20.62
N GLN A 198 1.93 3.77 20.49
CA GLN A 198 0.61 3.17 20.35
C GLN A 198 0.40 2.08 21.40
N GLU A 199 -0.78 2.00 22.01
CA GLU A 199 -1.14 0.92 22.91
C GLU A 199 -0.99 -0.44 22.22
N PHE A 200 -0.29 -1.37 22.89
CA PHE A 200 -0.17 -2.73 22.39
C PHE A 200 -1.48 -3.47 22.63
N VAL A 201 -2.09 -3.96 21.54
CA VAL A 201 -3.25 -4.84 21.60
C VAL A 201 -2.79 -6.27 21.39
N ASN A 202 -2.97 -7.12 22.41
CA ASN A 202 -2.72 -8.55 22.27
C ASN A 202 -3.76 -9.16 21.32
N HIS A 203 -3.30 -9.70 20.20
CA HIS A 203 -4.10 -10.29 19.13
C HIS A 203 -3.75 -11.76 18.90
N GLY A 204 -3.18 -12.45 19.90
CA GLY A 204 -2.92 -13.90 19.83
C GLY A 204 -1.90 -14.30 18.76
N MET A 205 -0.97 -13.39 18.41
CA MET A 205 0.01 -13.55 17.32
C MET A 205 -0.62 -13.74 15.92
N GLN A 206 -1.90 -13.41 15.76
CA GLN A 206 -2.58 -13.48 14.47
C GLN A 206 -2.76 -12.09 13.85
N MET A 207 -2.21 -11.90 12.65
CA MET A 207 -2.46 -10.71 11.84
C MET A 207 -3.22 -11.09 10.58
N ALA A 208 -4.30 -10.38 10.31
CA ALA A 208 -5.03 -10.46 9.05
C ALA A 208 -4.67 -9.26 8.18
N PHE A 209 -4.27 -9.50 6.93
CA PHE A 209 -3.99 -8.45 5.95
C PHE A 209 -5.14 -8.39 4.95
N GLY A 210 -5.77 -7.21 4.82
CA GLY A 210 -6.71 -6.92 3.76
C GLY A 210 -5.99 -6.30 2.57
N TYR A 211 -6.24 -6.82 1.37
CA TYR A 211 -5.77 -6.23 0.12
C TYR A 211 -6.99 -5.71 -0.63
N LEU A 212 -6.99 -4.41 -0.96
CA LEU A 212 -8.03 -3.77 -1.76
C LEU A 212 -7.48 -3.46 -3.15
N ALA A 213 -8.25 -3.83 -4.17
CA ALA A 213 -7.98 -3.51 -5.56
C ALA A 213 -9.29 -3.00 -6.19
N ASP A 214 -9.45 -1.69 -6.21
CA ASP A 214 -10.59 -0.99 -6.82
C ASP A 214 -10.11 0.27 -7.55
N ILE A 215 -10.48 0.46 -8.81
CA ILE A 215 -10.13 1.64 -9.62
C ILE A 215 -10.47 2.98 -8.96
N HIS A 216 -11.40 3.00 -7.98
CA HIS A 216 -11.78 4.20 -7.24
C HIS A 216 -11.03 4.41 -5.92
N TYR A 217 -10.51 3.34 -5.31
CA TYR A 217 -9.77 3.36 -4.05
C TYR A 217 -8.72 2.24 -4.05
N ILE A 218 -7.80 2.28 -5.00
CA ILE A 218 -6.54 1.55 -4.83
C ILE A 218 -5.77 2.39 -3.81
N ILE A 219 -5.60 1.82 -2.63
CA ILE A 219 -4.41 2.07 -1.86
C ILE A 219 -3.66 0.78 -2.00
N PHE A 220 -2.63 0.76 -2.84
CA PHE A 220 -1.65 -0.32 -2.75
C PHE A 220 -0.97 -0.18 -1.39
N ILE A 221 -1.53 -0.85 -0.38
CA ILE A 221 -0.83 -1.19 0.86
C ILE A 221 0.26 -2.19 0.47
N LEU A 222 1.29 -1.64 -0.16
CA LEU A 222 2.59 -2.23 -0.30
C LEU A 222 3.42 -1.57 0.78
N LEU A 223 3.18 -2.03 2.02
CA LEU A 223 4.24 -2.09 3.02
C LEU A 223 5.30 -3.10 2.52
#